data_AF-A0A2R6JWA4-F1
#
_entry.id   AF-A0A2R6JWA4-F1
#
_cell.length_a   1.000
_cell.length_b   1.000
_cell.length_c   1.000
_cell.angle_alpha   90.00
_cell.angle_beta   90.00
_cell.angle_gamma   90.00
#
_symmetry.space_group_name_H-M   'P 1'
#
loop_
_entity.id
_entity.type
_entity.pdbx_description
1 polymer ?
#
loop_
_entity_poly.entity_id
_entity_poly.type
_entity_poly.pdbx_seq_one_letter_code
_entity_poly.pdbx_strand_id
1 'polypeptide(L)' 'YVVGGEGEQTVAGETREVSAGEMIFVPEGVEHGTVNTNWEPLKLLAVYAPPGPEQQLADLPECEIIPPGELPTRDD' A
#
# COMPACT_ATOMS: atom_id res chain seq x y z
N TYR A 1 5.74 -4.78 -2.85
CA TYR A 1 6.78 -5.51 -2.10
C TYR A 1 6.69 -5.12 -0.65
N VAL A 2 6.67 -6.09 0.27
CA VAL A 2 6.57 -5.83 1.70
C VAL A 2 7.97 -5.52 2.24
N VAL A 3 8.14 -4.29 2.72
CA VAL A 3 9.41 -3.80 3.29
C VAL A 3 9.53 -4.18 4.77
N GLY A 4 8.41 -4.24 5.50
CA GLY A 4 8.39 -4.59 6.92
C GLY A 4 6.96 -4.73 7.45
N GLY A 5 6.80 -5.40 8.59
CA GLY A 5 5.50 -5.73 9.19
C GLY A 5 4.85 -6.96 8.57
N GLU A 6 3.63 -7.23 9.02
CA GLU A 6 2.80 -8.38 8.63
C GLU A 6 1.39 -7.91 8.32
N GLY A 7 0.70 -8.61 7.43
CA GLY A 7 -0.65 -8.26 7.02
C GLY A 7 -1.34 -9.34 6.23
N GLU A 8 -2.50 -9.00 5.69
CA GLU A 8 -3.21 -9.79 4.70
C GLU A 8 -3.30 -9.00 3.39
N GLN A 9 -3.10 -9.70 2.28
CA GLN A 9 -3.34 -9.17 0.95
C GLN A 9 -4.43 -9.99 0.27
N THR A 10 -5.45 -9.29 -0.22
CA THR A 10 -6.46 -9.86 -1.12
C THR A 10 -6.17 -9.43 -2.56
N VAL A 11 -6.19 -10.36 -3.51
CA VAL A 11 -6.10 -10.11 -4.95
C VAL A 11 -7.08 -11.04 -5.66
N ALA A 12 -7.98 -10.50 -6.48
CA ALA A 12 -8.99 -11.27 -7.21
C ALA A 12 -9.83 -12.22 -6.32
N GLY A 13 -10.11 -11.79 -5.07
CA GLY A 13 -10.87 -12.58 -4.09
C GLY A 13 -10.06 -13.65 -3.34
N GLU A 14 -8.78 -13.83 -3.65
CA GLU A 14 -7.88 -14.69 -2.89
C GLU A 14 -7.13 -13.87 -1.84
N THR A 15 -7.24 -14.26 -0.57
CA THR A 15 -6.54 -13.63 0.55
C THR A 15 -5.40 -14.50 1.05
N ARG A 16 -4.24 -13.89 1.30
CA ARG A 16 -3.06 -14.55 1.88
C ARG A 16 -2.40 -13.65 2.92
N GLU A 17 -1.80 -14.27 3.93
CA GLU A 17 -0.88 -13.59 4.83
C GLU A 17 0.36 -13.14 4.04
N VAL A 18 0.88 -11.97 4.38
CA VAL A 18 2.08 -11.40 3.77
C VAL A 18 3.04 -10.86 4.83
N SER A 19 4.34 -10.99 4.58
CA SER A 19 5.40 -10.55 5.47
C SER A 19 6.61 -9.96 4.71
N ALA A 20 7.53 -9.35 5.44
CA ALA A 20 8.71 -8.70 4.88
C ALA A 20 9.49 -9.59 3.90
N GLY A 21 9.81 -9.06 2.72
CA GLY A 21 10.50 -9.79 1.66
C GLY A 21 9.59 -10.35 0.56
N GLU A 22 8.27 -10.35 0.78
CA GLU A 22 7.33 -10.89 -0.20
C GLU A 22 6.89 -9.87 -1.25
N MET A 23 6.60 -10.37 -2.45
CA MET A 23 6.16 -9.57 -3.58
C MET A 23 4.73 -9.95 -3.98
N ILE A 24 3.87 -8.94 -4.05
CA ILE A 24 2.51 -9.05 -4.54
C ILE A 24 2.48 -8.43 -5.95
N PHE A 25 1.91 -9.17 -6.90
CA PHE A 25 1.59 -8.65 -8.23
C PHE A 25 0.08 -8.50 -8.35
N VAL A 26 -0.37 -7.28 -8.67
CA VAL A 26 -1.78 -6.95 -8.88
C VAL A 26 -1.97 -6.63 -10.37
N PRO A 27 -2.69 -7.47 -11.13
CA PRO A 27 -2.98 -7.18 -12.53
C PRO A 27 -3.92 -5.98 -12.70
N GLU A 28 -3.94 -5.40 -13.91
CA GLU A 28 -4.87 -4.32 -14.26
C GLU A 28 -6.33 -4.76 -14.08
N GLY A 29 -7.16 -3.86 -13.53
CA GLY A 29 -8.60 -4.07 -13.38
C GLY A 29 -8.99 -5.08 -12.29
N VAL A 30 -8.03 -5.60 -11.52
CA VAL A 30 -8.28 -6.57 -10.45
C VAL A 30 -8.52 -5.87 -9.12
N GLU A 31 -9.64 -6.20 -8.48
CA GLU A 31 -9.90 -5.80 -7.09
C GLU A 31 -8.84 -6.38 -6.16
N HIS A 32 -8.34 -5.52 -5.29
CA HIS A 32 -7.31 -5.86 -4.32
C HIS A 32 -7.46 -5.01 -3.06
N GLY A 33 -6.94 -5.52 -1.96
CA GLY A 33 -6.92 -4.81 -0.68
C GLY A 33 -5.79 -5.31 0.21
N THR A 34 -5.30 -4.43 1.06
CA THR A 34 -4.23 -4.71 2.02
C THR A 34 -4.73 -4.36 3.41
N VAL A 35 -4.63 -5.29 4.34
CA VAL A 35 -4.98 -5.08 5.76
C VAL A 35 -3.74 -5.29 6.60
N ASN A 36 -3.39 -4.31 7.42
CA ASN A 36 -2.41 -4.52 8.49
C ASN A 36 -3.07 -5.33 9.60
N THR A 37 -2.57 -6.54 9.86
CA THR A 37 -3.11 -7.46 10.88
C THR A 37 -2.34 -7.38 12.20
N ASN A 38 -1.29 -6.57 12.27
CA ASN A 38 -0.41 -6.44 13.43
C ASN A 38 -0.43 -5.00 13.99
N TRP A 39 0.08 -4.82 15.22
CA TRP A 39 0.17 -3.52 15.88
C TRP A 39 1.28 -2.65 15.28
N GLU A 40 2.34 -3.27 14.75
CA GLU A 40 3.41 -2.58 14.04
C GLU A 40 2.95 -2.11 12.65
N PRO A 41 3.51 -1.02 12.09
CA PRO A 41 3.16 -0.60 10.74
C PRO A 41 3.57 -1.62 9.67
N LEU A 42 2.61 -2.02 8.84
CA LEU A 42 2.88 -2.67 7.55
C LEU A 42 3.43 -1.65 6.55
N LYS A 43 4.66 -1.86 6.08
CA LYS A 43 5.38 -0.96 5.16
C LYS A 43 5.48 -1.59 3.78
N LEU A 44 4.99 -0.88 2.77
CA LEU A 44 4.95 -1.37 1.38
C LEU A 44 5.73 -0.43 0.45
N LEU A 45 6.44 -1.03 -0.50
CA LEU A 45 6.85 -0.36 -1.74
C LEU A 45 5.84 -0.76 -2.83
N ALA A 46 5.02 0.22 -3.25
CA ALA A 46 4.06 0.09 -4.33
C ALA A 46 4.59 0.74 -5.61
N VAL A 47 4.40 0.07 -6.76
CA VAL A 47 4.78 0.57 -8.07
C VAL A 47 3.58 0.41 -8.99
N TYR A 48 3.13 1.51 -9.61
CA TYR A 48 2.10 1.49 -10.64
C TYR A 48 2.73 1.50 -12.03
N ALA A 49 2.25 0.62 -12.90
CA ALA A 49 2.70 0.53 -14.29
C ALA A 49 1.52 0.10 -15.19
N PRO A 50 1.03 0.96 -16.11
CA PRO A 50 1.46 2.36 -16.32
C PRO A 50 1.16 3.26 -15.09
N PRO A 51 1.81 4.44 -14.99
CA PRO A 51 1.47 5.41 -13.94
C PRO A 51 0.04 5.94 -14.14
N GLY A 52 -0.57 6.48 -13.08
CA GLY A 52 -1.92 7.03 -13.12
C GLY A 52 -2.71 6.86 -11.82
N PRO A 53 -2.80 5.65 -11.24
CA PRO A 53 -3.62 5.41 -10.04
C PRO A 53 -3.28 6.34 -8.86
N GLU A 54 -2.01 6.75 -8.72
CA GLU A 54 -1.57 7.70 -7.72
C GLU A 54 -2.22 9.09 -7.83
N GLN A 55 -2.68 9.48 -9.03
CA GLN A 55 -3.36 10.76 -9.25
C GLN A 55 -4.72 10.80 -8.54
N GLN A 56 -5.42 9.66 -8.48
CA GLN A 56 -6.69 9.58 -7.76
C GLN A 56 -6.49 9.76 -6.25
N LEU A 57 -5.37 9.27 -5.71
CA LEU A 57 -5.02 9.48 -4.30
C LEU A 57 -4.76 10.96 -4.02
N ALA A 58 -4.12 11.68 -4.95
CA ALA A 58 -3.83 13.11 -4.82
C ALA A 58 -5.09 13.99 -4.79
N ASP A 59 -6.19 13.54 -5.41
CA ASP A 59 -7.46 14.27 -5.46
C ASP A 59 -8.35 14.03 -4.22
N LEU A 60 -7.97 13.11 -3.32
CA LEU A 60 -8.75 12.85 -2.11
C LEU A 60 -8.66 14.03 -1.13
N PRO A 61 -9.76 14.40 -0.45
CA PRO A 61 -9.79 15.55 0.46
C PRO A 61 -8.86 15.40 1.67
N GLU A 62 -8.53 14.16 2.03
CA GLU A 62 -7.64 13.76 3.12
C GLU A 62 -6.20 13.52 2.66
N CYS A 63 -5.89 13.77 1.38
CA CYS A 63 -4.52 13.69 0.89
C CYS A 63 -3.71 14.92 1.32
N GLU A 64 -2.56 14.66 1.92
CA GLU A 64 -1.54 15.68 2.20
C GLU A 64 -0.28 15.39 1.37
N ILE A 65 0.14 16.37 0.56
CA ILE A 65 1.40 16.29 -0.19
C ILE A 65 2.53 16.80 0.69
N ILE A 66 3.35 15.86 1.18
CA ILE A 66 4.57 16.16 1.95
C ILE A 66 5.72 16.47 0.98
N PRO A 67 6.43 17.60 1.13
CA PRO A 67 7.52 17.97 0.24
C PRO A 67 8.75 17.05 0.41
N PRO A 68 9.63 16.98 -0.61
CA PRO A 68 10.85 16.18 -0.52
C PRO A 68 11.72 16.59 0.68
N GLY A 69 12.16 15.60 1.46
CA GLY A 69 13.00 15.81 2.64
C GLY A 69 12.24 15.87 3.97
N GLU A 70 10.91 15.89 3.93
CA GLU A 70 10.06 15.79 5.11
C GLU A 70 9.47 14.38 5.23
N LEU A 71 9.30 13.90 6.47
CA LEU A 71 8.71 12.60 6.74
C LEU A 71 7.24 12.77 7.14
N PRO A 72 6.32 11.93 6.64
CA PRO A 72 4.94 11.96 7.09
C PRO A 72 4.87 11.63 8.58
N THR A 73 4.14 12.44 9.34
CA THR A 73 3.79 12.17 10.74
C THR A 73 2.48 11.41 10.79
N ARG A 74 2.35 10.47 11.73
CA ARG A 74 1.05 9.89 12.05
C ARG A 74 0.42 10.80 13.11
N ASP A 75 -0.79 11.29 12.86
CA ASP A 75 -1.60 11.84 13.94
C ASP A 75 -1.97 10.67 14.87
N ASP A 76 -1.64 10.80 16.15
CA ASP A 76 -1.92 9.80 17.20
C ASP A 76 -3.43 9.67 17.50
#